data_AF-A0AAD3S123-F1
#
_entry.id   AF-A0AAD3S123-F1
#
_cell.length_a   1.000
_cell.length_b   1.000
_cell.length_c   1.000
_cell.angle_alpha   90.00
_cell.angle_beta   90.00
_cell.angle_gamma   90.00
#
_symmetry.space_group_name_H-M   'P 1'
#
loop_
_entity.id
_entity.type
_entity.pdbx_description
1 polymer ?
#
loop_
_entity_poly.entity_id
_entity_poly.type
_entity_poly.pdbx_seq_one_letter_code
_entity_poly.pdbx_strand_id
1 'polypeptide(L)'
;MDLALLIIMAMDEVQVASKLENWLIKLDGKEPTTVEENSEKEPYVGMGFESEEAAKVFYDAYATSLGFVMCIDAFRRSIRDGQVLWRRLVCNKEGFQKFRAKWTENRESRAITREGCNAMIVVKKEKSGKWVVTRLVKEHNHQLVVTLANNQPRVSRGLLKSRPSDKVL
;
A
#
# COMPACT_ATOMS: atom_id res chain seq x y z
N MET A 1 -17.29 -26.67 34.69
CA MET A 1 -17.16 -27.38 33.40
C MET A 1 -17.49 -26.38 32.33
N ASP A 2 -16.48 -25.80 31.69
CA ASP A 2 -16.61 -24.62 30.84
C ASP A 2 -17.43 -24.89 29.57
N LEU A 3 -18.43 -24.05 29.35
CA LEU A 3 -19.30 -24.03 28.15
C LEU A 3 -18.52 -23.86 26.83
N ALA A 4 -17.28 -23.38 26.89
CA ALA A 4 -16.42 -23.20 25.72
C ALA A 4 -15.94 -24.53 25.09
N LEU A 5 -15.77 -25.60 25.88
CA LEU A 5 -15.34 -26.89 25.34
C LEU A 5 -16.49 -27.64 24.63
N LEU A 6 -17.72 -27.46 25.09
CA LEU A 6 -18.91 -28.13 24.51
C LEU A 6 -19.24 -27.60 23.11
N ILE A 7 -18.96 -26.32 22.86
CA ILE A 7 -19.19 -25.68 21.56
C ILE A 7 -18.19 -26.18 20.51
N ILE A 8 -16.95 -26.48 20.91
CA ILE A 8 -15.92 -27.00 19.99
C ILE A 8 -16.21 -28.46 19.60
N MET A 9 -16.82 -29.25 20.49
CA MET A 9 -17.19 -30.64 20.23
C MET A 9 -18.48 -30.81 19.40
N ALA A 10 -19.23 -29.74 19.13
CA ALA A 10 -20.52 -29.78 18.42
C ALA A 10 -20.47 -29.17 17.01
N MET A 11 -19.29 -28.81 16.52
CA MET A 11 -19.10 -28.29 15.16
C MET A 11 -18.33 -29.35 14.36
N ASP A 12 -18.99 -30.00 13.40
CA ASP A 12 -18.31 -30.92 12.49
C ASP A 12 -17.18 -30.21 11.72
N GLU A 13 -16.15 -30.96 11.34
CA GLU A 13 -14.89 -30.48 10.73
C GLU A 13 -15.14 -29.57 9.50
N VAL A 14 -16.23 -29.82 8.77
CA VAL A 14 -16.71 -29.02 7.63
C VAL A 14 -17.15 -27.60 8.03
N GLN A 15 -17.77 -27.43 9.21
CA GLN A 15 -18.20 -26.13 9.73
C GLN A 15 -17.06 -25.33 10.37
N VAL A 16 -16.03 -26.03 10.86
CA VAL A 16 -14.81 -25.37 11.35
C VAL A 16 -14.00 -24.82 10.17
N ALA A 17 -13.86 -25.62 9.09
CA ALA A 17 -13.17 -25.20 7.87
C ALA A 17 -13.83 -23.97 7.22
N SER A 18 -15.16 -23.97 7.04
CA SER A 18 -15.87 -22.84 6.43
C SER A 18 -15.77 -21.54 7.24
N LYS A 19 -15.67 -21.66 8.57
CA LYS A 19 -15.52 -20.51 9.48
C LYS A 19 -14.09 -19.97 9.46
N LEU A 20 -13.08 -20.83 9.32
CA LEU A 20 -11.68 -20.44 9.14
C LEU A 20 -11.45 -19.82 7.76
N GLU A 21 -12.06 -20.36 6.71
CA GLU A 21 -12.03 -19.78 5.36
C GLU A 21 -12.67 -18.40 5.33
N ASN A 22 -13.86 -18.24 5.94
CA ASN A 22 -14.50 -16.92 6.06
C ASN A 22 -13.70 -15.94 6.93
N TRP A 23 -12.93 -16.42 7.90
CA TRP A 23 -12.04 -15.58 8.71
C TRP A 23 -10.77 -15.19 7.94
N LEU A 24 -10.19 -16.11 7.15
CA LEU A 24 -9.08 -15.84 6.22
C LEU A 24 -9.46 -14.82 5.14
N ILE A 25 -10.67 -14.94 4.57
CA ILE A 25 -11.22 -13.98 3.60
C ILE A 25 -11.39 -12.58 4.24
N LYS A 26 -11.79 -12.51 5.52
CA LYS A 26 -11.93 -11.23 6.25
C LYS A 26 -10.59 -10.59 6.64
N LEU A 27 -9.51 -11.37 6.80
CA LEU A 27 -8.19 -10.82 7.11
C LEU A 27 -7.48 -10.23 5.89
N ASP A 28 -7.77 -10.73 4.68
CA ASP A 28 -7.16 -10.25 3.44
C ASP A 28 -7.91 -9.08 2.78
N GLY A 29 -9.07 -8.65 3.30
CA GLY A 29 -9.76 -7.44 2.86
C GLY A 29 -10.07 -7.38 1.35
N LYS A 30 -10.21 -8.53 0.70
CA LYS A 30 -10.45 -8.67 -0.75
C LYS A 30 -11.88 -9.16 -0.97
N GLU A 31 -12.79 -8.24 -1.25
CA GLU A 31 -14.02 -8.56 -1.99
C GLU A 31 -13.64 -9.22 -3.32
N PRO A 32 -14.29 -10.32 -3.75
CA PRO A 32 -14.01 -10.98 -5.02
C PRO A 32 -14.65 -10.15 -6.14
N THR A 33 -13.97 -9.09 -6.53
CA THR A 33 -14.26 -8.39 -7.77
C THR A 33 -13.52 -9.11 -8.88
N THR A 34 -14.29 -9.81 -9.72
CA THR A 34 -13.87 -10.22 -11.06
C THR A 34 -13.36 -8.99 -11.80
N VAL A 35 -12.04 -8.81 -11.86
CA VAL A 35 -11.42 -7.84 -12.76
C VAL A 35 -10.48 -8.59 -13.67
N GLU A 36 -10.81 -8.50 -14.94
CA GLU A 36 -10.17 -9.13 -16.07
C GLU A 36 -8.65 -8.94 -16.03
N GLU A 37 -7.98 -9.97 -16.51
CA GLU A 37 -6.57 -10.04 -16.86
C GLU A 37 -6.20 -8.87 -17.78
N ASN A 38 -5.91 -7.70 -17.20
CA ASN A 38 -5.43 -6.55 -17.95
C ASN A 38 -3.92 -6.43 -17.79
N SER A 39 -3.23 -7.20 -18.61
CA SER A 39 -1.85 -7.01 -19.03
C SER A 39 -1.49 -5.51 -19.09
N GLU A 40 -0.51 -5.13 -18.28
CA GLU A 40 0.53 -4.14 -18.60
C GLU A 40 0.07 -2.81 -19.22
N LYS A 41 -0.87 -2.10 -18.59
CA LYS A 41 -1.15 -0.70 -18.98
C LYS A 41 -0.14 0.24 -18.32
N GLU A 42 0.73 0.83 -19.12
CA GLU A 42 1.69 1.84 -18.67
C GLU A 42 0.96 3.13 -18.22
N PRO A 43 1.33 3.73 -17.06
CA PRO A 43 0.76 4.99 -16.62
C PRO A 43 1.11 6.12 -17.60
N TYR A 44 0.18 7.06 -17.77
CA TYR A 44 0.42 8.30 -18.51
C TYR A 44 -0.28 9.49 -17.84
N VAL A 45 0.23 10.70 -18.11
CA VAL A 45 -0.37 11.95 -17.60
C VAL A 45 -1.72 12.17 -18.28
N GLY A 46 -2.76 12.44 -17.48
CA GLY A 46 -4.14 12.55 -17.94
C GLY A 46 -4.97 11.27 -17.79
N MET A 47 -4.36 10.14 -17.41
CA MET A 47 -5.11 8.91 -17.09
C MET A 47 -6.05 9.17 -15.90
N GLY A 48 -7.32 8.75 -16.03
CA GLY A 48 -8.37 8.99 -15.06
C GLY A 48 -8.80 7.72 -14.32
N PHE A 49 -9.19 7.88 -13.05
CA PHE A 49 -9.68 6.83 -12.16
C PHE A 49 -10.93 7.31 -11.42
N GLU A 50 -11.78 6.35 -11.01
CA GLU A 50 -13.01 6.63 -10.28
C GLU A 50 -12.75 6.98 -8.80
N SER A 51 -11.69 6.43 -8.22
CA SER A 51 -11.35 6.61 -6.80
C SER A 51 -9.84 6.74 -6.56
N GLU A 52 -9.47 7.20 -5.36
CA GLU A 52 -8.07 7.24 -4.93
C GLU A 52 -7.49 5.82 -4.84
N GLU A 53 -8.31 4.88 -4.37
CA GLU A 53 -7.98 3.47 -4.20
C GLU A 53 -7.74 2.79 -5.55
N ALA A 54 -8.56 3.08 -6.56
CA ALA A 54 -8.37 2.55 -7.90
C ALA A 54 -7.02 2.99 -8.49
N ALA A 55 -6.64 4.25 -8.30
CA ALA A 55 -5.32 4.75 -8.72
C ALA A 55 -4.16 4.06 -7.98
N LYS A 56 -4.31 3.76 -6.68
CA LYS A 56 -3.31 3.02 -5.91
C LYS A 56 -3.14 1.60 -6.42
N VAL A 57 -4.25 0.86 -6.59
CA VAL A 57 -4.24 -0.53 -7.05
C VAL A 57 -3.60 -0.63 -8.43
N PHE A 58 -3.95 0.29 -9.33
CA PHE A 58 -3.33 0.38 -10.65
C PHE A 58 -1.81 0.58 -10.57
N TYR A 59 -1.34 1.55 -9.76
CA TYR A 59 0.10 1.81 -9.66
C TYR A 59 0.85 0.70 -8.91
N ASP A 60 0.23 -0.01 -7.98
CA ASP A 60 0.81 -1.19 -7.31
C ASP A 60 0.98 -2.36 -8.27
N ALA A 61 -0.01 -2.59 -9.13
CA ALA A 61 0.10 -3.60 -10.19
C ALA A 61 1.24 -3.24 -11.17
N TYR A 62 1.29 -2.00 -11.64
CA TYR A 62 2.37 -1.49 -12.50
C TYR A 62 3.75 -1.58 -11.83
N ALA A 63 3.84 -1.22 -10.56
CA ALA A 63 5.10 -1.32 -9.81
C ALA A 63 5.57 -2.77 -9.71
N THR A 64 4.65 -3.68 -9.38
CA THR A 64 4.93 -5.10 -9.23
C THR A 64 5.38 -5.72 -10.55
N SER A 65 4.71 -5.40 -11.67
CA SER A 65 5.09 -5.91 -13.00
C SER A 65 6.46 -5.39 -13.44
N LEU A 66 6.80 -4.15 -13.09
CA LEU A 66 8.12 -3.59 -13.36
C LEU A 66 9.20 -3.99 -12.35
N GLY A 67 8.86 -4.67 -11.26
CA GLY A 67 9.87 -5.14 -10.29
C GLY A 67 10.32 -4.10 -9.26
N PHE A 68 9.43 -3.19 -8.87
CA PHE A 68 9.61 -2.35 -7.69
C PHE A 68 8.37 -2.36 -6.79
N VAL A 69 8.53 -1.88 -5.57
CA VAL A 69 7.42 -1.76 -4.62
C VAL A 69 7.03 -0.29 -4.53
N MET A 70 5.74 0.01 -4.73
CA MET A 70 5.23 1.36 -4.49
C MET A 70 5.12 1.66 -3.00
N CYS A 71 5.23 2.94 -2.62
CA CYS A 71 4.92 3.45 -1.29
C CYS A 71 4.01 4.69 -1.38
N ILE A 72 3.15 4.88 -0.38
CA ILE A 72 2.38 6.12 -0.23
C ILE A 72 3.30 7.14 0.46
N ASP A 73 3.58 8.25 -0.21
CA ASP A 73 4.46 9.28 0.33
C ASP A 73 3.67 10.42 1.00
N ALA A 74 2.89 11.15 0.21
CA ALA A 74 2.25 12.38 0.67
C ALA A 74 0.83 12.52 0.16
N PHE A 75 0.02 13.30 0.87
CA PHE A 75 -1.33 13.65 0.47
C PHE A 75 -1.69 15.06 0.88
N ARG A 76 -2.72 15.63 0.23
CA ARG A 76 -3.35 16.89 0.64
C ARG A 76 -4.85 16.70 0.79
N ARG A 77 -5.43 17.36 1.79
CA ARG A 77 -6.86 17.33 2.07
C ARG A 77 -7.50 18.70 1.84
N SER A 78 -8.78 18.70 1.50
CA SER A 78 -9.64 19.88 1.54
C SER A 78 -9.71 20.39 2.98
N ILE A 79 -9.55 21.70 3.17
CA ILE A 79 -9.75 22.33 4.49
C ILE A 79 -11.23 22.32 4.88
N ARG A 80 -12.13 22.39 3.89
CA ARG A 80 -13.58 22.48 4.13
C ARG A 80 -14.19 21.13 4.52
N ASP A 81 -13.86 20.08 3.76
CA ASP A 81 -14.54 18.79 3.85
C ASP A 81 -13.64 17.66 4.39
N GLY A 82 -12.36 17.94 4.63
CA GLY A 82 -11.37 16.94 5.05
C GLY A 82 -11.05 15.87 3.99
N GLN A 83 -11.71 15.88 2.84
CA GLN A 83 -11.51 14.90 1.76
C GLN A 83 -10.11 15.02 1.13
N VAL A 84 -9.53 13.89 0.75
CA VAL A 84 -8.25 13.88 0.04
C VAL A 84 -8.46 14.40 -1.39
N LEU A 85 -7.62 15.36 -1.79
CA LEU A 85 -7.68 15.98 -3.12
C LEU A 85 -6.45 15.65 -3.97
N TRP A 86 -5.40 15.13 -3.36
CA TRP A 86 -4.11 14.92 -3.99
C TRP A 86 -3.34 13.82 -3.27
N ARG A 87 -2.68 12.96 -4.04
CA ARG A 87 -1.88 11.85 -3.53
C ARG A 87 -0.61 11.68 -4.36
N ARG A 88 0.51 11.42 -3.67
CA ARG A 88 1.81 11.08 -4.26
C ARG A 88 2.19 9.65 -3.88
N LEU A 89 2.46 8.86 -4.91
CA LEU A 89 2.90 7.47 -4.82
C LEU A 89 4.29 7.36 -5.46
N VAL A 90 5.17 6.61 -4.82
CA VAL A 90 6.62 6.66 -5.07
C VAL A 90 7.22 5.26 -5.05
N CYS A 91 8.44 5.10 -5.55
CA CYS A 91 9.21 3.88 -5.33
C CYS A 91 9.64 3.73 -3.85
N ASN A 92 9.71 2.50 -3.33
CA ASN A 92 10.19 2.21 -1.97
C ASN A 92 11.65 2.62 -1.71
N LYS A 93 12.47 2.68 -2.76
CA LYS A 93 13.85 3.18 -2.75
C LYS A 93 13.95 4.71 -2.85
N GLU A 94 12.83 5.44 -2.74
CA GLU A 94 12.83 6.90 -2.76
C GLU A 94 13.62 7.52 -1.61
N GLY A 95 14.29 8.63 -1.95
CA GLY A 95 14.97 9.52 -1.01
C GLY A 95 16.32 8.96 -0.58
N PHE A 96 17.04 9.71 0.25
CA PHE A 96 18.31 9.27 0.81
C PHE A 96 18.14 9.05 2.31
N GLN A 97 18.61 7.91 2.82
CA GLN A 97 18.76 7.72 4.25
C GLN A 97 19.80 8.75 4.71
N LYS A 98 19.39 9.79 5.44
CA LYS A 98 20.35 10.69 6.11
C LYS A 98 21.20 9.82 7.03
N PHE A 99 22.52 9.82 6.83
CA PHE A 99 23.47 9.24 7.75
C PHE A 99 23.27 9.94 9.11
N ARG A 100 22.41 9.38 9.97
CA ARG A 100 22.45 9.77 11.37
C ARG A 100 23.71 9.11 11.89
N ALA A 101 24.79 9.89 11.98
CA ALA A 101 25.93 9.56 12.81
C ALA A 101 25.42 9.40 14.24
N LYS A 102 24.90 8.22 14.58
CA LYS A 102 24.55 7.88 15.95
C LYS A 102 25.60 6.91 16.42
N TRP A 103 26.61 7.49 17.04
CA TRP A 103 27.56 6.87 17.95
C TRP A 103 26.78 6.22 19.10
N THR A 104 26.18 5.06 18.84
CA THR A 104 25.63 4.16 19.85
C THR A 104 25.93 2.76 19.37
N GLU A 105 26.89 2.12 20.01
CA GLU A 105 27.61 0.89 19.66
C GLU A 105 26.75 -0.39 19.58
N ASN A 106 25.42 -0.29 19.53
CA ASN A 106 24.53 -1.45 19.62
C ASN A 106 23.28 -1.37 18.73
N ARG A 107 23.38 -0.73 17.56
CA ARG A 107 22.41 -0.94 16.48
C ARG A 107 23.19 -1.33 15.24
N GLU A 108 23.01 -2.56 14.77
CA GLU A 108 23.40 -2.93 13.41
C GLU A 108 22.95 -1.82 12.46
N SER A 109 23.92 -1.28 11.71
CA SER A 109 23.65 -0.30 10.68
C SER A 109 22.74 -0.95 9.66
N ARG A 110 21.43 -0.63 9.72
CA ARG A 110 20.46 -1.10 8.72
C ARG A 110 21.02 -0.80 7.34
N ALA A 111 21.09 -1.82 6.49
CA ALA A 111 21.56 -1.69 5.11
C ALA A 111 20.91 -0.47 4.44
N ILE A 112 21.72 0.31 3.73
CA ILE A 112 21.28 1.49 2.98
C ILE A 112 20.28 1.00 1.93
N THR A 113 18.99 1.22 2.19
CA THR A 113 17.89 0.68 1.38
C THR A 113 17.22 1.75 0.50
N ARG A 114 17.61 3.02 0.65
CA ARG A 114 17.07 4.15 -0.11
C ARG A 114 18.16 4.76 -0.97
N GLU A 115 18.00 4.63 -2.28
CA GLU A 115 19.00 4.96 -3.30
C GLU A 115 18.74 6.32 -3.96
N GLY A 116 17.77 7.09 -3.46
CA GLY A 116 17.40 8.38 -4.04
C GLY A 116 16.49 8.26 -5.26
N CYS A 117 15.71 7.19 -5.36
CA CYS A 117 14.86 6.96 -6.52
C CYS A 117 13.80 8.06 -6.66
N ASN A 118 13.64 8.58 -7.89
CA ASN A 118 12.72 9.67 -8.20
C ASN A 118 11.44 9.20 -8.90
N ALA A 119 11.32 7.90 -9.19
CA ALA A 119 10.14 7.32 -9.83
C ALA A 119 8.89 7.56 -8.97
N MET A 120 7.89 8.20 -9.56
CA MET A 120 6.67 8.60 -8.88
C MET A 120 5.49 8.81 -9.81
N ILE A 121 4.29 8.71 -9.25
CA ILE A 121 3.06 9.17 -9.85
C ILE A 121 2.31 10.10 -8.89
N VAL A 122 1.66 11.11 -9.44
CA VAL A 122 0.87 12.07 -8.67
C VAL A 122 -0.54 12.12 -9.24
N VAL A 123 -1.52 11.80 -8.40
CA VAL A 123 -2.94 11.86 -8.76
C VAL A 123 -3.65 12.97 -8.01
N LYS A 124 -4.57 13.65 -8.70
CA LYS A 124 -5.35 14.77 -8.17
C LYS A 124 -6.84 14.53 -8.43
N LYS A 125 -7.67 14.83 -7.44
CA LYS A 125 -9.12 14.84 -7.58
C LYS A 125 -9.57 16.09 -8.35
N GLU A 126 -10.30 15.88 -9.42
CA GLU A 126 -10.94 16.94 -10.19
C GLU A 126 -12.30 17.35 -9.59
N LYS A 127 -12.84 18.48 -10.07
CA LYS A 127 -14.18 18.95 -9.67
C LYS A 127 -15.28 17.96 -10.05
N SER A 128 -15.05 17.13 -11.07
CA SER A 128 -15.92 16.03 -11.50
C SER A 128 -15.98 14.88 -10.50
N GLY A 129 -15.09 14.86 -9.50
CA GLY A 129 -14.93 13.76 -8.54
C GLY A 129 -13.94 12.68 -8.99
N LYS A 130 -13.55 12.66 -10.27
CA LYS A 130 -12.57 11.73 -10.82
C LYS A 130 -11.15 12.06 -10.37
N TRP A 131 -10.29 11.06 -10.32
CA TRP A 131 -8.88 11.18 -9.99
C TRP A 131 -8.04 11.12 -11.26
N VAL A 132 -7.16 12.09 -11.49
CA VAL A 132 -6.38 12.17 -12.73
C VAL A 132 -4.89 12.21 -12.42
N VAL A 133 -4.10 11.47 -13.19
CA VAL A 133 -2.62 11.54 -13.15
C VAL A 133 -2.17 12.90 -13.66
N THR A 134 -1.52 13.67 -12.80
CA THR A 134 -1.01 15.02 -13.11
C THR A 134 0.50 15.06 -13.30
N ARG A 135 1.22 14.11 -12.71
CA ARG A 135 2.68 13.96 -12.89
C ARG A 135 3.04 12.48 -12.88
N LEU A 136 4.04 12.15 -13.69
CA LEU A 136 4.61 10.82 -13.79
C LEU A 136 6.11 10.97 -14.03
N VAL A 137 6.91 10.19 -13.30
CA VAL A 137 8.35 10.01 -13.51
C VAL A 137 8.57 8.50 -13.52
N LYS A 138 9.06 7.98 -14.64
CA LYS A 138 9.25 6.54 -14.86
C LYS A 138 10.68 6.10 -14.59
N GLU A 139 11.61 7.03 -14.63
CA GLU A 139 13.03 6.78 -14.52
C GLU A 139 13.38 6.34 -13.10
N HIS A 140 13.95 5.13 -12.99
CA HIS A 140 14.57 4.62 -11.78
C HIS A 140 16.08 4.84 -11.85
N ASN A 141 16.69 5.16 -10.72
CA ASN A 141 18.14 5.27 -10.60
C ASN A 141 18.79 3.99 -10.04
N HIS A 142 18.04 2.89 -10.08
CA HIS A 142 18.44 1.59 -9.56
C HIS A 142 17.91 0.49 -10.47
N GLN A 143 18.53 -0.69 -10.39
CA GLN A 143 18.05 -1.84 -11.12
C GLN A 143 16.66 -2.24 -10.60
N LEU A 144 15.76 -2.51 -11.54
CA LEU A 144 14.47 -3.10 -11.28
C LEU A 144 14.59 -4.62 -11.37
N VAL A 145 14.07 -5.33 -10.36
CA VAL A 145 14.15 -6.79 -10.31
C VAL A 145 12.74 -7.32 -10.46
N VAL A 146 12.39 -7.73 -11.67
CA VAL A 146 11.13 -8.42 -11.93
C VAL A 146 11.26 -9.84 -11.36
N THR A 147 10.82 -10.02 -10.12
CA THR A 147 10.62 -11.36 -9.58
C THR A 147 9.39 -11.97 -10.25
N LEU A 148 9.63 -12.77 -11.30
CA LEU A 148 8.67 -13.75 -11.78
C LEU A 148 8.27 -14.59 -10.56
N ALA A 149 6.98 -14.59 -10.23
CA ALA A 149 6.42 -15.01 -8.95
C ALA A 149 7.14 -16.21 -8.28
N ASN A 150 7.65 -16.01 -7.05
CA ASN A 150 7.39 -16.84 -5.85
C ASN A 150 8.34 -16.50 -4.68
N ASN A 151 7.74 -16.32 -3.49
CA ASN A 151 8.34 -16.41 -2.14
C ASN A 151 9.20 -15.23 -1.59
N GLN A 152 8.58 -14.08 -1.32
CA GLN A 152 9.05 -13.18 -0.26
C GLN A 152 7.85 -12.72 0.60
N PRO A 153 7.85 -12.97 1.92
CA PRO A 153 6.82 -12.46 2.81
C PRO A 153 6.83 -10.92 2.83
N ARG A 154 5.67 -10.30 2.55
CA ARG A 154 5.45 -8.87 2.85
C ARG A 154 5.57 -8.68 4.36
N VAL A 155 6.69 -8.14 4.84
CA VAL A 155 6.78 -7.69 6.23
C VAL A 155 5.90 -6.46 6.39
N SER A 156 4.69 -6.67 6.90
CA SER A 156 3.74 -5.63 7.27
C SER A 156 4.39 -4.64 8.26
N ARG A 157 4.76 -3.45 7.80
CA ARG A 157 5.12 -2.36 8.71
C ARG A 157 3.84 -1.81 9.32
N GLY A 158 3.73 -2.00 10.63
CA GLY A 158 2.60 -1.60 11.46
C GLY A 158 2.13 -0.17 11.23
N LEU A 159 0.81 -0.08 11.17
CA LEU A 159 -0.04 1.09 11.29
C LEU A 159 0.46 2.08 12.36
N LEU A 160 0.93 3.25 11.94
CA LEU A 160 1.08 4.38 12.87
C LEU A 160 -0.31 4.90 13.22
N LYS A 161 -0.68 4.68 14.49
CA LYS A 161 -1.90 5.15 15.13
C LYS A 161 -2.02 6.69 15.01
N SER A 162 -3.24 7.13 14.76
CA SER A 162 -3.70 8.53 14.80
C SER A 162 -3.31 9.22 16.10
N ARG A 163 -2.90 10.50 16.02
CA ARG A 163 -2.75 11.38 17.18
C ARG A 163 -4.14 11.72 17.75
N PRO A 164 -4.35 11.66 19.08
CA PRO A 164 -5.57 12.13 19.71
C PRO A 164 -5.65 13.67 19.70
N SER A 165 -6.89 14.14 19.66
CA SER A 165 -7.28 15.55 19.72
C SER A 165 -7.13 16.08 21.15
N ASP A 166 -6.21 17.02 21.37
CA ASP A 166 -6.18 17.77 22.62
C ASP A 166 -7.05 19.02 22.48
N LYS A 167 -8.19 18.98 23.18
CA LYS A 167 -8.92 20.15 23.63
C LYS A 167 -8.11 20.80 24.76
N VAL A 168 -7.89 22.09 24.70
CA VAL A 168 -7.52 22.88 25.88
C VAL A 168 -8.46 24.08 25.95
N LEU A 169 -9.04 24.22 27.15
CA LEU A 169 -9.89 25.30 27.64
C LEU A 169 -9.22 26.67 27.53
#